data_AF-A0A316TJS1-F1
#
_entry.id   AF-A0A316TJS1-F1
#
_cell.length_a   1.000
_cell.length_b   1.000
_cell.length_c   1.000
_cell.angle_alpha   90.00
_cell.angle_beta   90.00
_cell.angle_gamma   90.00
#
_symmetry.space_group_name_H-M   'P 1'
#
loop_
_entity.id
_entity.type
_entity.pdbx_description
1 polymer ?
#
loop_
_entity_poly.entity_id
_entity_poly.type
_entity_poly.pdbx_seq_one_letter_code
_entity_poly.pdbx_strand_id
1 'polypeptide(L)'
;MSSLSLSSFSFEDVPTSEIDAAEALYGALAADVRVLNDVSIRTRVDEARVAQARALVQQAAELLAADAPPGPAGIHFNGEGRSWNWGNAVVGVRNAVAPPVTLEWGEDGAVRSRLNLGAAYEGPPGSVHGGVSAMVLDHLMGETASAAHTRVTVTGTLTLRYVNPLPLGPVRMEARITDETDRKVTVTGWIAPDGPDADPAPAVEATGLFIIPRWAQEPDAPSGIGSLD
;
A
#
# COMPACT_ATOMS: atom_id res chain seq x y z
N MET A 1 -13.11 -18.69 11.60
CA MET A 1 -12.22 -17.76 10.88
C MET A 1 -12.71 -17.73 9.44
N SER A 2 -13.05 -16.56 8.90
CA SER A 2 -13.49 -16.45 7.51
C SER A 2 -12.29 -16.76 6.61
N SER A 3 -12.36 -17.81 5.80
CA SER A 3 -11.33 -18.08 4.79
C SER A 3 -11.50 -17.08 3.66
N LEU A 4 -10.46 -16.34 3.29
CA LEU A 4 -10.40 -15.63 2.01
C LEU A 4 -10.76 -16.62 0.90
N SER A 5 -11.79 -16.30 0.13
CA SER A 5 -12.30 -17.11 -0.96
C SER A 5 -12.65 -16.21 -2.14
N LEU A 6 -13.06 -16.81 -3.24
CA LEU A 6 -13.52 -16.10 -4.43
C LEU A 6 -14.69 -15.13 -4.15
N SER A 7 -15.47 -15.36 -3.10
CA SER A 7 -16.54 -14.44 -2.69
C SER A 7 -16.04 -13.19 -1.95
N SER A 8 -14.72 -13.05 -1.76
CA SER A 8 -14.10 -11.84 -1.19
C SER A 8 -13.82 -10.76 -2.23
N PHE A 9 -14.02 -11.05 -3.52
CA PHE A 9 -13.86 -10.12 -4.63
C PHE A 9 -15.22 -9.77 -5.23
N SER A 10 -15.39 -8.52 -5.65
CA SER A 10 -16.63 -8.04 -6.26
C SER A 10 -16.41 -7.82 -7.76
N PHE A 11 -17.25 -8.44 -8.58
CA PHE A 11 -17.28 -8.18 -10.01
C PHE A 11 -18.10 -6.91 -10.29
N GLU A 12 -17.54 -5.99 -11.06
CA GLU A 12 -18.24 -4.81 -11.57
C GLU A 12 -18.16 -4.76 -13.10
N ASP A 13 -19.31 -4.65 -13.77
CA ASP A 13 -19.41 -4.52 -15.23
C ASP A 13 -19.18 -3.06 -15.65
N VAL A 14 -17.96 -2.58 -15.43
CA VAL A 14 -17.53 -1.20 -15.70
C VAL A 14 -16.29 -1.22 -16.61
N PRO A 15 -16.27 -0.45 -17.71
CA PRO A 15 -15.12 -0.37 -18.60
C PRO A 15 -13.86 0.16 -17.88
N THR A 16 -12.68 -0.34 -18.24
CA THR A 16 -11.41 0.07 -17.63
C THR A 16 -11.16 1.57 -17.76
N SER A 17 -11.58 2.19 -18.86
CA SER A 17 -11.47 3.65 -19.04
C SER A 17 -12.25 4.45 -17.99
N GLU A 18 -13.39 3.94 -17.51
CA GLU A 18 -14.16 4.60 -16.46
C GLU A 18 -13.49 4.38 -15.08
N ILE A 19 -12.93 3.19 -14.85
CA ILE A 19 -12.13 2.89 -13.65
C ILE A 19 -10.90 3.80 -13.57
N ASP A 20 -10.17 3.99 -14.67
CA ASP A 20 -8.99 4.85 -14.72
C ASP A 20 -9.35 6.33 -14.49
N ALA A 21 -10.47 6.79 -15.06
CA ALA A 21 -10.97 8.14 -14.81
C ALA A 21 -11.38 8.34 -13.33
N ALA A 22 -12.03 7.34 -12.73
CA ALA A 22 -12.37 7.35 -11.31
C ALA A 22 -11.11 7.33 -10.43
N GLU A 23 -10.13 6.48 -10.75
CA GLU A 23 -8.85 6.42 -10.04
C GLU A 23 -8.15 7.78 -10.01
N ALA A 24 -8.09 8.48 -11.15
CA ALA A 24 -7.53 9.82 -11.22
C ALA A 24 -8.33 10.83 -10.37
N LEU A 25 -9.66 10.81 -10.47
CA LEU A 25 -10.55 11.72 -9.75
C LEU A 25 -10.43 11.56 -8.22
N TYR A 26 -10.59 10.34 -7.72
CA TYR A 26 -10.56 10.09 -6.28
C TYR A 26 -9.14 10.03 -5.72
N GLY A 27 -8.16 9.68 -6.55
CA GLY A 27 -6.74 9.77 -6.20
C GLY A 27 -6.31 11.22 -5.94
N ALA A 28 -6.80 12.18 -6.75
CA ALA A 28 -6.57 13.61 -6.51
C ALA A 28 -7.16 14.07 -5.17
N LEU A 29 -8.40 13.66 -4.85
CA LEU A 29 -9.00 13.94 -3.54
C LEU A 29 -8.17 13.36 -2.40
N ALA A 30 -7.71 12.12 -2.50
CA ALA A 30 -6.88 11.51 -1.47
C ALA A 30 -5.51 12.21 -1.34
N ALA A 31 -4.95 12.74 -2.44
CA ALA A 31 -3.74 13.55 -2.39
C ALA A 31 -3.96 14.85 -1.60
N ASP A 32 -5.07 15.54 -1.81
CA ASP A 32 -5.43 16.74 -1.04
C ASP A 32 -5.62 16.41 0.46
N VAL A 33 -6.25 15.28 0.78
CA VAL A 33 -6.39 14.82 2.18
C VAL A 33 -5.05 14.48 2.81
N ARG A 34 -4.10 13.91 2.05
CA ARG A 34 -2.72 13.67 2.53
C ARG A 34 -2.01 14.98 2.88
N VAL A 35 -2.16 16.00 2.04
CA VAL A 35 -1.63 17.36 2.32
C VAL A 35 -2.26 17.91 3.59
N LEU A 36 -3.60 17.82 3.72
CA LEU A 36 -4.31 18.25 4.91
C LEU A 36 -3.83 17.53 6.18
N ASN A 37 -3.63 16.21 6.11
CA ASN A 37 -3.13 15.41 7.23
C ASN A 37 -1.77 15.93 7.71
N ASP A 38 -0.82 16.09 6.81
CA ASP A 38 0.52 16.59 7.12
C ASP A 38 0.49 18.00 7.74
N VAL A 39 -0.26 18.94 7.17
CA VAL A 39 -0.34 20.31 7.73
C VAL A 39 -1.10 20.35 9.05
N SER A 40 -2.09 19.49 9.25
CA SER A 40 -2.87 19.43 10.51
C SER A 40 -2.03 19.01 11.71
N ILE A 41 -1.00 18.19 11.48
CA ILE A 41 -0.06 17.74 12.53
C ILE A 41 0.88 18.87 12.95
N ARG A 42 1.34 19.68 11.99
CA ARG A 42 2.44 20.64 12.18
C ARG A 42 1.98 22.08 12.42
N THR A 43 0.71 22.38 12.17
CA THR A 43 0.17 23.74 12.19
C THR A 43 0.29 24.41 13.57
N ARG A 44 0.45 25.74 13.57
CA ARG A 44 0.48 26.61 14.76
C ARG A 44 -0.39 27.85 14.56
N VAL A 45 -1.38 27.77 13.68
CA VAL A 45 -2.31 28.87 13.40
C VAL A 45 -3.20 29.15 14.61
N ASP A 46 -3.82 30.34 14.64
CA ASP A 46 -4.73 30.77 15.69
C ASP A 46 -6.06 29.98 15.72
N GLU A 47 -6.82 30.16 16.80
CA GLU A 47 -8.12 29.53 17.04
C GLU A 47 -9.13 29.79 15.91
N ALA A 48 -9.18 31.02 15.39
CA ALA A 48 -10.13 31.39 14.34
C ALA A 48 -9.87 30.60 13.03
N ARG A 49 -8.60 30.45 12.65
CA ARG A 49 -8.19 29.63 11.51
C ARG A 49 -8.46 28.14 11.72
N VAL A 50 -8.23 27.63 12.93
CA VAL A 50 -8.59 26.23 13.26
C VAL A 50 -10.10 26.02 13.14
N ALA A 51 -10.93 26.93 13.66
CA ALA A 51 -12.38 26.83 13.56
C ALA A 51 -12.86 26.83 12.10
N GLN A 52 -12.32 27.73 11.27
CA GLN A 52 -12.62 27.79 9.84
C GLN A 52 -12.21 26.49 9.12
N ALA A 53 -11.01 25.98 9.38
CA ALA A 53 -10.54 24.73 8.77
C ALA A 53 -11.43 23.55 9.15
N ARG A 54 -11.83 23.44 10.43
CA ARG A 54 -12.74 22.38 10.89
C ARG A 54 -14.09 22.43 10.18
N ALA A 55 -14.66 23.62 9.99
CA ALA A 55 -15.93 23.77 9.27
C ALA A 55 -15.81 23.32 7.80
N LEU A 56 -14.70 23.66 7.13
CA LEU A 56 -14.44 23.21 5.75
C LEU A 56 -14.28 21.69 5.67
N VAL A 57 -13.57 21.07 6.63
CA VAL A 57 -13.41 19.61 6.69
C VAL A 57 -14.75 18.91 6.91
N GLN A 58 -15.59 19.44 7.80
CA GLN A 58 -16.94 18.89 8.04
C GLN A 58 -17.82 19.01 6.81
N GLN A 59 -17.82 20.17 6.14
CA GLN A 59 -18.56 20.36 4.89
C GLN A 59 -18.09 19.41 3.79
N ALA A 60 -16.78 19.22 3.64
CA ALA A 60 -16.24 18.26 2.69
C ALA A 60 -16.68 16.83 3.01
N ALA A 61 -16.67 16.44 4.29
CA ALA A 61 -17.14 15.12 4.71
C ALA A 61 -18.64 14.92 4.41
N GLU A 62 -19.48 15.92 4.64
CA GLU A 62 -20.92 15.88 4.30
C GLU A 62 -21.15 15.72 2.79
N LEU A 63 -20.40 16.46 1.96
CA LEU A 63 -20.48 16.35 0.51
C LEU A 63 -20.11 14.94 0.01
N LEU A 64 -19.05 14.36 0.56
CA LEU A 64 -18.59 13.02 0.18
C LEU A 64 -19.51 11.92 0.72
N ALA A 65 -20.09 12.10 1.91
CA ALA A 65 -20.99 11.14 2.53
C ALA A 65 -22.36 11.03 1.84
N ALA A 66 -22.68 11.96 0.92
CA ALA A 66 -23.93 11.92 0.15
C ALA A 66 -24.11 10.61 -0.64
N ASP A 67 -23.02 9.97 -1.04
CA ASP A 67 -23.00 8.68 -1.72
C ASP A 67 -21.81 7.82 -1.26
N ALA A 68 -21.78 7.52 0.04
CA ALA A 68 -20.80 6.63 0.66
C ALA A 68 -21.49 5.34 1.13
N PRO A 69 -21.43 4.24 0.36
CA PRO A 69 -22.11 3.00 0.73
C PRO A 69 -21.51 2.42 2.04
N PRO A 70 -22.34 1.80 2.90
CA PRO A 70 -21.85 1.17 4.11
C PRO A 70 -21.07 -0.10 3.78
N GLY A 71 -20.07 -0.44 4.61
CA GLY A 71 -19.30 -1.67 4.51
C GLY A 71 -17.84 -1.46 4.10
N PRO A 72 -17.09 -2.55 3.90
CA PRO A 72 -15.69 -2.47 3.50
C PRO A 72 -15.55 -2.03 2.03
N ALA A 73 -14.46 -1.34 1.70
CA ALA A 73 -14.15 -0.95 0.32
C ALA A 73 -13.92 -2.17 -0.59
N GLY A 74 -13.30 -3.24 -0.09
CA GLY A 74 -13.11 -4.50 -0.81
C GLY A 74 -12.10 -4.45 -1.96
N ILE A 75 -11.98 -5.58 -2.65
CA ILE A 75 -11.23 -5.73 -3.90
C ILE A 75 -12.25 -5.97 -5.01
N HIS A 76 -12.11 -5.26 -6.11
CA HIS A 76 -13.01 -5.29 -7.25
C HIS A 76 -12.27 -5.67 -8.52
N PHE A 77 -13.02 -6.17 -9.51
CA PHE A 77 -12.49 -6.48 -10.82
C PHE A 77 -13.57 -6.38 -11.91
N ASN A 78 -13.16 -6.19 -13.16
CA ASN A 78 -14.07 -6.11 -14.31
C ASN A 78 -13.82 -7.21 -15.35
N GLY A 79 -14.67 -7.24 -16.38
CA GLY A 79 -14.59 -8.20 -17.50
C GLY A 79 -13.39 -8.00 -18.43
N GLU A 80 -12.65 -6.89 -18.30
CA GLU A 80 -11.48 -6.54 -19.10
C GLU A 80 -10.17 -6.94 -18.41
N GLY A 81 -10.24 -7.57 -17.22
CA GLY A 81 -9.08 -8.02 -16.46
C GLY A 81 -8.45 -6.96 -15.56
N ARG A 82 -9.09 -5.78 -15.41
CA ARG A 82 -8.68 -4.77 -14.44
C ARG A 82 -9.16 -5.15 -13.05
N SER A 83 -8.27 -5.06 -12.06
CA SER A 83 -8.61 -5.15 -10.64
C SER A 83 -8.21 -3.88 -9.90
N TRP A 84 -8.91 -3.57 -8.80
CA TRP A 84 -8.59 -2.43 -7.94
C TRP A 84 -8.94 -2.70 -6.47
N ASN A 85 -8.09 -2.20 -5.57
CA ASN A 85 -8.23 -2.33 -4.11
C ASN A 85 -8.13 -0.95 -3.43
N TRP A 86 -8.87 0.03 -3.94
CA TRP A 86 -8.67 1.46 -3.62
C TRP A 86 -8.72 1.86 -2.14
N GLY A 87 -9.27 1.03 -1.25
CA GLY A 87 -9.25 1.24 0.21
C GLY A 87 -8.05 0.63 0.95
N ASN A 88 -7.17 -0.10 0.26
CA ASN A 88 -5.99 -0.77 0.82
C ASN A 88 -5.12 0.22 1.64
N ALA A 89 -4.58 -0.25 2.77
CA ALA A 89 -3.84 0.58 3.72
C ALA A 89 -2.45 1.03 3.23
N VAL A 90 -1.92 0.39 2.19
CA VAL A 90 -0.58 0.62 1.65
C VAL A 90 -0.61 1.20 0.25
N VAL A 91 -1.48 0.70 -0.63
CA VAL A 91 -1.58 1.13 -2.04
C VAL A 91 -2.91 1.75 -2.43
N GLY A 92 -3.86 1.82 -1.49
CA GLY A 92 -5.20 2.31 -1.79
C GLY A 92 -5.18 3.75 -2.28
N VAL A 93 -5.48 3.96 -3.57
CA VAL A 93 -5.49 5.30 -4.17
C VAL A 93 -6.50 6.23 -3.51
N ARG A 94 -7.58 5.69 -2.92
CA ARG A 94 -8.59 6.43 -2.15
C ARG A 94 -8.29 6.48 -0.65
N ASN A 95 -7.23 5.84 -0.18
CA ASN A 95 -6.85 5.82 1.22
C ASN A 95 -5.75 6.86 1.48
N ALA A 96 -6.11 7.95 2.17
CA ALA A 96 -5.15 9.00 2.51
C ALA A 96 -4.12 8.59 3.59
N VAL A 97 -4.30 7.44 4.25
CA VAL A 97 -3.27 6.85 5.12
C VAL A 97 -2.21 6.11 4.29
N ALA A 98 -2.56 5.62 3.11
CA ALA A 98 -1.62 4.91 2.25
C ALA A 98 -0.55 5.89 1.70
N PRO A 99 0.75 5.63 1.92
CA PRO A 99 1.79 6.34 1.18
C PRO A 99 1.67 5.96 -0.30
N PRO A 100 1.82 6.89 -1.25
CA PRO A 100 1.88 6.54 -2.66
C PRO A 100 3.08 5.62 -2.90
N VAL A 101 2.83 4.35 -3.18
CA VAL A 101 3.85 3.34 -3.50
C VAL A 101 3.83 3.11 -5.01
N THR A 102 5.02 3.09 -5.61
CA THR A 102 5.21 2.74 -7.03
C THR A 102 6.27 1.66 -7.12
N LEU A 103 5.93 0.55 -7.76
CA LEU A 103 6.81 -0.59 -7.90
C LEU A 103 7.53 -0.58 -9.24
N GLU A 104 8.83 -0.82 -9.20
CA GLU A 104 9.70 -0.99 -10.36
C GLU A 104 10.24 -2.43 -10.37
N TRP A 105 9.92 -3.16 -11.43
CA TRP A 105 10.39 -4.54 -11.64
C TRP A 105 11.72 -4.51 -12.39
N GLY A 106 12.81 -4.82 -11.69
CA GLY A 106 14.16 -4.86 -12.27
C GLY A 106 14.43 -6.14 -13.05
N GLU A 107 15.25 -6.03 -14.10
CA GLU A 107 15.73 -7.19 -14.88
C GLU A 107 16.58 -8.17 -14.03
N ASP A 108 17.12 -7.69 -12.90
CA ASP A 108 17.88 -8.49 -11.94
C ASP A 108 17.00 -9.30 -10.97
N GLY A 109 15.68 -9.31 -11.18
CA GLY A 109 14.70 -10.02 -10.37
C GLY A 109 14.39 -9.34 -9.03
N ALA A 110 14.90 -8.13 -8.81
CA ALA A 110 14.57 -7.32 -7.64
C ALA A 110 13.40 -6.37 -7.94
N VAL A 111 12.51 -6.20 -6.96
CA VAL A 111 11.44 -5.20 -7.01
C VAL A 111 11.85 -4.03 -6.14
N ARG A 112 11.72 -2.82 -6.70
CA ARG A 112 12.15 -1.58 -6.05
C ARG A 112 10.98 -0.64 -5.91
N SER A 113 11.06 0.24 -4.91
CA SER A 113 10.14 1.37 -4.78
C SER A 113 10.82 2.55 -4.11
N ARG A 114 10.36 3.74 -4.47
CA ARG A 114 10.71 5.01 -3.83
C ARG A 114 9.43 5.66 -3.36
N LEU A 115 9.40 6.12 -2.12
CA LEU A 115 8.24 6.78 -1.53
C LEU A 115 8.68 7.89 -0.58
N ASN A 116 7.75 8.76 -0.19
CA ASN A 116 8.00 9.84 0.76
C ASN A 116 7.18 9.64 2.03
N LEU A 117 7.88 9.41 3.15
CA LEU A 117 7.28 9.19 4.46
C LEU A 117 7.46 10.44 5.34
N GLY A 118 6.53 11.39 5.21
CA GLY A 118 6.48 12.63 5.99
C GLY A 118 5.89 12.49 7.40
N ALA A 119 5.50 13.62 8.00
CA ALA A 119 5.07 13.71 9.40
C ALA A 119 3.87 12.81 9.77
N ALA A 120 3.00 12.51 8.80
CA ALA A 120 1.89 11.57 8.96
C ALA A 120 2.32 10.15 9.36
N TYR A 121 3.59 9.79 9.12
CA TYR A 121 4.15 8.46 9.36
C TYR A 121 5.17 8.44 10.49
N GLU A 122 5.31 9.55 11.22
CA GLU A 122 6.27 9.70 12.32
C GLU A 122 5.90 8.80 13.50
N GLY A 123 6.92 8.16 14.09
CA GLY A 123 6.80 7.42 15.33
C GLY A 123 7.67 8.06 16.41
N PRO A 124 8.93 7.62 16.57
CA PRO A 124 9.90 8.38 17.35
C PRO A 124 10.18 9.76 16.71
N PRO A 125 10.58 10.77 17.49
CA PRO A 125 10.90 12.10 16.95
C PRO A 125 11.86 12.04 15.75
N GLY A 126 11.45 12.63 14.63
CA GLY A 126 12.19 12.71 13.38
C GLY A 126 12.35 11.39 12.62
N SER A 127 11.69 10.31 13.03
CA SER A 127 11.82 8.99 12.43
C SER A 127 10.47 8.37 12.05
N VAL A 128 10.46 7.64 10.95
CA VAL A 128 9.33 6.81 10.52
C VAL A 128 9.00 5.79 11.61
N HIS A 129 7.72 5.62 11.91
CA HIS A 129 7.25 4.62 12.85
C HIS A 129 7.61 3.21 12.35
N GLY A 130 8.17 2.36 13.21
CA GLY A 130 8.61 1.02 12.79
C GLY A 130 7.49 0.17 12.18
N GLY A 131 6.26 0.31 12.69
CA GLY A 131 5.07 -0.32 12.10
C GLY A 131 4.73 0.15 10.68
N VAL A 132 5.06 1.40 10.31
CA VAL A 132 4.91 1.88 8.93
C VAL A 132 5.97 1.24 8.04
N SER A 133 7.23 1.16 8.50
CA SER A 133 8.27 0.42 7.78
C SER A 133 7.89 -1.04 7.57
N ALA A 134 7.29 -1.69 8.57
CA ALA A 134 6.80 -3.05 8.45
C ALA A 134 5.68 -3.18 7.43
N MET A 135 4.72 -2.26 7.46
CA MET A 135 3.59 -2.23 6.54
C MET A 135 4.02 -2.08 5.07
N VAL A 136 4.93 -1.16 4.76
CA VAL A 136 5.38 -0.97 3.36
C VAL A 136 6.31 -2.09 2.89
N LEU A 137 7.10 -2.69 3.79
CA LEU A 137 7.92 -3.87 3.48
C LEU A 137 7.07 -5.11 3.23
N ASP A 138 6.04 -5.35 4.04
CA ASP A 138 5.10 -6.46 3.83
C ASP A 138 4.50 -6.40 2.42
N HIS A 139 3.98 -5.24 2.02
CA HIS A 139 3.41 -5.03 0.70
C HIS A 139 4.44 -5.21 -0.42
N LEU A 140 5.61 -4.57 -0.34
CA LEU A 140 6.67 -4.75 -1.37
C LEU A 140 7.04 -6.23 -1.53
N MET A 141 7.17 -6.94 -0.41
CA MET A 141 7.60 -8.34 -0.41
C MET A 141 6.48 -9.27 -0.87
N GLY A 142 5.22 -8.96 -0.56
CA GLY A 142 4.03 -9.65 -1.07
C GLY A 142 3.91 -9.52 -2.58
N GLU A 143 4.09 -8.30 -3.09
CA GLU A 143 4.17 -8.02 -4.52
C GLU A 143 5.33 -8.76 -5.19
N THR A 144 6.52 -8.72 -4.58
CA THR A 144 7.66 -9.51 -5.04
C THR A 144 7.33 -11.00 -5.11
N ALA A 145 6.64 -11.54 -4.10
CA ALA A 145 6.22 -12.94 -4.07
C ALA A 145 5.16 -13.26 -5.14
N SER A 146 4.26 -12.31 -5.45
CA SER A 146 3.22 -12.46 -6.48
C SER A 146 3.79 -12.52 -7.91
N ALA A 147 5.08 -12.19 -8.08
CA ALA A 147 5.82 -12.23 -9.34
C ALA A 147 5.09 -11.46 -10.44
N ALA A 148 4.94 -10.15 -10.25
CA ALA A 148 4.21 -9.24 -11.13
C ALA A 148 2.78 -9.71 -11.37
N HIS A 149 2.09 -10.02 -10.27
CA HIS A 149 0.69 -10.39 -10.30
C HIS A 149 0.40 -11.68 -11.10
N THR A 150 1.34 -12.61 -11.19
CA THR A 150 1.13 -13.89 -11.88
C THR A 150 0.59 -14.98 -10.97
N ARG A 151 0.62 -14.77 -9.64
CA ARG A 151 0.11 -15.71 -8.65
C ARG A 151 -0.37 -15.03 -7.38
N VAL A 152 -1.41 -15.61 -6.79
CA VAL A 152 -1.93 -15.22 -5.48
C VAL A 152 -1.01 -15.73 -4.37
N THR A 153 -0.53 -14.82 -3.54
CA THR A 153 0.26 -15.09 -2.33
C THR A 153 -0.39 -14.44 -1.11
N VAL A 154 -0.18 -15.02 0.07
CA VAL A 154 -0.52 -14.41 1.36
C VAL A 154 0.68 -14.46 2.30
N THR A 155 0.84 -13.45 3.14
CA THR A 155 1.89 -13.44 4.17
C THR A 155 1.67 -14.58 5.17
N GLY A 156 2.64 -15.49 5.26
CA GLY A 156 2.70 -16.54 6.27
C GLY A 156 3.44 -16.09 7.52
N THR A 157 4.65 -15.54 7.35
CA THR A 157 5.43 -14.92 8.43
C THR A 157 6.22 -13.73 7.92
N LEU A 158 6.34 -12.69 8.72
CA LEU A 158 7.21 -11.54 8.44
C LEU A 158 8.13 -11.31 9.64
N THR A 159 9.44 -11.36 9.42
CA THR A 159 10.47 -11.10 10.44
C THR A 159 11.23 -9.84 10.06
N LEU A 160 11.30 -8.88 10.98
CA LEU A 160 11.99 -7.61 10.75
C LEU A 160 13.15 -7.42 11.73
N ARG A 161 14.21 -6.80 11.23
CA ARG A 161 15.35 -6.31 12.02
C ARG A 161 15.47 -4.80 11.80
N TYR A 162 15.21 -4.03 12.85
CA TYR A 162 15.40 -2.57 12.87
C TYR A 162 16.86 -2.27 13.22
N VAL A 163 17.65 -1.96 12.20
CA VAL A 163 19.12 -1.78 12.30
C VAL A 163 19.45 -0.34 12.69
N ASN A 164 18.81 0.64 12.04
CA ASN A 164 19.00 2.07 12.27
C ASN A 164 17.65 2.81 12.29
N PRO A 165 17.57 4.00 12.91
CA PRO A 165 16.41 4.87 12.73
C PRO A 165 16.22 5.21 11.25
N LEU A 166 14.98 5.12 10.77
CA LEU A 166 14.62 5.57 9.43
C LEU A 166 14.14 7.03 9.52
N PRO A 167 14.93 8.04 9.09
CA PRO A 167 14.48 9.43 9.08
C PRO A 167 13.22 9.63 8.22
N LEU A 168 12.42 10.64 8.57
CA LEU A 168 11.31 11.11 7.73
C LEU A 168 11.82 11.66 6.38
N GLY A 169 10.98 11.56 5.35
CA GLY A 169 11.26 12.08 4.01
C GLY A 169 11.35 10.99 2.94
N PRO A 170 12.16 11.22 1.88
CA PRO A 170 12.36 10.23 0.81
C PRO A 170 13.03 8.96 1.33
N VAL A 171 12.46 7.81 0.95
CA VAL A 171 12.98 6.49 1.27
C VAL A 171 12.94 5.60 0.03
N ARG A 172 13.82 4.60 0.01
CA ARG A 172 13.89 3.58 -1.03
C ARG A 172 13.83 2.20 -0.37
N MET A 173 13.21 1.27 -1.07
CA MET A 173 13.09 -0.12 -0.65
C MET A 173 13.33 -1.07 -1.80
N GLU A 174 13.88 -2.24 -1.50
CA GLU A 174 14.11 -3.31 -2.46
C GLU A 174 13.74 -4.65 -1.82
N ALA A 175 13.16 -5.55 -2.60
CA ALA A 175 12.93 -6.94 -2.23
C ALA A 175 13.29 -7.89 -3.38
N ARG A 176 13.60 -9.13 -3.02
CA ARG A 176 13.89 -10.21 -3.98
C ARG A 176 13.48 -11.56 -3.42
N ILE A 177 13.04 -12.45 -4.30
CA ILE A 177 12.82 -13.85 -3.98
C ILE A 177 14.19 -14.51 -3.74
N THR A 178 14.34 -15.25 -2.65
CA THR A 178 15.59 -15.94 -2.29
C THR A 178 15.45 -17.45 -2.25
N ASP A 179 14.24 -17.97 -2.07
CA ASP A 179 13.95 -19.40 -2.12
C ASP A 179 12.50 -19.64 -2.52
N GLU A 180 12.26 -20.70 -3.30
CA GLU A 180 10.91 -21.18 -3.61
C GLU A 180 10.86 -22.71 -3.48
N THR A 181 9.96 -23.19 -2.63
CA THR A 181 9.74 -24.63 -2.44
C THR A 181 8.25 -24.92 -2.31
N ASP A 182 7.68 -25.68 -3.25
CA ASP A 182 6.25 -26.03 -3.29
C ASP A 182 5.36 -24.77 -3.27
N ARG A 183 4.60 -24.54 -2.20
CA ARG A 183 3.71 -23.37 -2.04
C ARG A 183 4.33 -22.26 -1.21
N LYS A 184 5.63 -22.31 -0.94
CA LYS A 184 6.35 -21.39 -0.07
C LYS A 184 7.32 -20.56 -0.88
N VAL A 185 7.17 -19.23 -0.81
CA VAL A 185 8.04 -18.25 -1.44
C VAL A 185 8.71 -17.45 -0.34
N THR A 186 10.03 -17.55 -0.22
CA THR A 186 10.82 -16.76 0.72
C THR A 186 11.33 -15.52 0.01
N VAL A 187 11.06 -14.36 0.60
CA VAL A 187 11.47 -13.06 0.08
C VAL A 187 12.31 -12.37 1.16
N THR A 188 13.39 -11.72 0.74
CA THR A 188 14.12 -10.78 1.60
C THR A 188 13.96 -9.37 1.06
N GLY A 189 13.81 -8.40 1.94
CA GLY A 189 13.73 -7.00 1.56
C GLY A 189 14.36 -6.07 2.59
N TRP A 190 14.53 -4.82 2.22
CA TRP A 190 15.05 -3.78 3.10
C TRP A 190 14.51 -2.40 2.71
N ILE A 191 14.55 -1.47 3.65
CA ILE A 191 14.21 -0.05 3.47
C ILE A 191 15.33 0.82 4.04
N ALA A 192 15.68 1.87 3.31
CA ALA A 192 16.72 2.83 3.66
C ALA A 192 16.29 4.26 3.27
N PRO A 193 16.92 5.29 3.84
CA PRO A 193 16.79 6.66 3.35
C PRO A 193 17.18 6.75 1.87
N ASP A 194 16.56 7.70 1.17
CA ASP A 194 16.87 8.02 -0.22
C ASP A 194 17.35 9.47 -0.36
N GLY A 195 18.27 9.70 -1.31
CA GLY A 195 18.85 11.01 -1.55
C GLY A 195 20.38 10.99 -1.69
N PRO A 196 20.98 12.11 -2.15
CA PRO A 196 22.41 12.19 -2.45
C PRO A 196 23.31 12.03 -1.22
N ASP A 197 22.86 12.49 -0.05
CA ASP A 197 23.59 12.44 1.22
C ASP A 197 23.04 11.37 2.18
N ALA A 198 22.14 10.51 1.69
CA ALA A 198 21.52 9.45 2.48
C ALA A 198 22.52 8.33 2.78
N ASP A 199 22.47 7.80 4.02
CA ASP A 199 23.20 6.58 4.36
C ASP A 199 22.67 5.42 3.48
N PRO A 200 23.54 4.75 2.69
CA PRO A 200 23.10 3.65 1.86
C PRO A 200 22.70 2.40 2.67
N ALA A 201 23.07 2.32 3.95
CA ALA A 201 22.76 1.18 4.80
C ALA A 201 21.25 1.03 5.06
N PRO A 202 20.74 -0.22 5.12
CA PRO A 202 19.38 -0.47 5.56
C PRO A 202 19.09 0.12 6.94
N ALA A 203 17.94 0.77 7.06
CA ALA A 203 17.36 1.13 8.34
C ALA A 203 16.57 -0.06 8.91
N VAL A 204 15.81 -0.76 8.06
CA VAL A 204 15.10 -1.99 8.42
C VAL A 204 15.34 -3.05 7.35
N GLU A 205 15.60 -4.26 7.78
CA GLU A 205 15.70 -5.45 6.93
C GLU A 205 14.57 -6.42 7.30
N ALA A 206 14.09 -7.19 6.33
CA ALA A 206 13.02 -8.13 6.53
C ALA A 206 13.21 -9.44 5.75
N THR A 207 12.73 -10.52 6.35
CA THR A 207 12.54 -11.82 5.70
C THR A 207 11.08 -12.22 5.84
N GLY A 208 10.44 -12.51 4.71
CA GLY A 208 9.05 -12.88 4.61
C GLY A 208 8.90 -14.27 4.01
N LEU A 209 7.99 -15.05 4.57
CA LEU A 209 7.52 -16.30 4.00
C LEU A 209 6.11 -16.07 3.48
N PHE A 210 5.94 -16.17 2.18
CA PHE A 210 4.66 -16.05 1.49
C PHE A 210 4.16 -17.42 1.08
N ILE A 211 2.84 -17.61 1.16
CA ILE A 211 2.19 -18.89 0.92
C ILE A 211 1.25 -18.75 -0.25
N ILE A 212 1.38 -19.64 -1.23
CA ILE A 212 0.38 -19.81 -2.29
C ILE A 212 -0.81 -20.59 -1.69
N PRO A 213 -2.01 -20.01 -1.60
CA PRO A 213 -3.19 -20.70 -1.09
C PRO A 213 -3.51 -21.94 -1.95
N ARG A 214 -3.98 -23.02 -1.33
CA ARG A 214 -4.27 -24.27 -2.07
C ARG A 214 -5.30 -24.07 -3.19
N TRP A 215 -6.33 -23.25 -2.93
CA TRP A 215 -7.39 -22.97 -3.89
C TRP A 215 -6.89 -22.22 -5.13
N ALA A 216 -5.79 -21.47 -5.02
CA ALA A 216 -5.22 -20.72 -6.15
C ALA A 216 -4.52 -21.62 -7.18
N GLN A 217 -4.34 -22.90 -6.86
CA GLN A 217 -3.81 -23.92 -7.77
C GLN A 217 -4.91 -24.77 -8.42
N GLU A 218 -6.19 -24.53 -8.08
CA GLU A 218 -7.31 -25.29 -8.64
C GLU A 218 -7.63 -24.80 -10.07
N PRO A 219 -8.04 -25.70 -10.98
CA PRO A 219 -8.30 -25.36 -12.39
C PRO A 219 -9.37 -24.28 -12.61
N ASP A 220 -10.28 -24.12 -11.63
CA ASP A 220 -11.42 -23.20 -11.69
C ASP A 220 -11.11 -21.84 -11.02
N ALA A 221 -9.86 -21.58 -10.62
CA ALA A 221 -9.46 -20.26 -10.11
C ALA A 221 -9.60 -19.20 -11.23
N PRO A 222 -10.19 -18.02 -10.96
CA PRO A 222 -10.34 -16.98 -11.97
C PRO A 222 -8.96 -16.56 -12.49
N SER A 223 -8.80 -16.65 -13.81
CA SER A 223 -7.69 -16.01 -14.49
C SER A 223 -7.81 -14.49 -14.34
N GLY A 224 -6.82 -13.84 -13.72
CA GLY A 224 -6.75 -12.36 -13.62
C GLY A 224 -6.66 -11.78 -12.20
N ILE A 225 -6.87 -12.58 -11.14
CA ILE A 225 -6.61 -12.13 -9.76
C ILE A 225 -5.12 -12.31 -9.47
N GLY A 226 -4.35 -11.36 -9.96
CA GLY A 226 -2.90 -11.51 -9.97
C GLY A 226 -2.21 -11.20 -8.63
N SER A 227 -2.78 -10.33 -7.81
CA SER A 227 -2.31 -10.03 -6.44
C SER A 227 -3.50 -9.75 -5.53
N LEU A 228 -3.34 -10.01 -4.22
CA LEU A 228 -4.26 -9.61 -3.16
C LEU A 228 -3.89 -8.25 -2.55
N ASP A 229 -2.69 -7.78 -2.84
CA ASP A 229 -2.05 -6.64 -2.19
C ASP A 229 -2.24 -5.34 -2.96
#